data_AF-A0A174LY85-F1
#
_entry.id   AF-A0A174LY85-F1
#
_cell.length_a   1.000
_cell.length_b   1.000
_cell.length_c   1.000
_cell.angle_alpha   90.00
_cell.angle_beta   90.00
_cell.angle_gamma   90.00
#
_symmetry.space_group_name_H-M   'P 1'
#
loop_
_entity.id
_entity.type
_entity.pdbx_description
1 polymer ?
#
loop_
_entity_poly.entity_id
_entity_poly.type
_entity_poly.pdbx_seq_one_letter_code
_entity_poly.pdbx_strand_id
1 'polypeptide(L)'
;MRQFAARLVAQVKASDAAYRHDNQTRTPCPDCGKYLLRVKTKRGEMLVCPDRECGYRRSVKQTTNARCPNCHKRMELRGEGEKQLFACVCGYREKLSDFKKRRAQKSAGKGDVRRYLAQQEQREEKGSSALAEQLAKWMAQQKGD
;
A
#
# COMPACT_ATOMS: atom_id res chain seq x y z
N MET A 1 5.38 40.39 36.68
CA MET A 1 5.39 39.16 35.84
C MET A 1 5.41 37.86 36.64
N ARG A 2 6.33 37.64 37.60
CA ARG A 2 6.45 36.37 38.34
C ARG A 2 5.19 35.96 39.14
N GLN A 3 4.52 36.91 39.80
CA GLN A 3 3.30 36.63 40.58
C GLN A 3 2.11 36.18 39.72
N PHE A 4 1.96 36.76 38.52
CA PHE A 4 0.90 36.37 37.59
C PHE A 4 1.11 34.94 37.06
N ALA A 5 2.36 34.58 36.72
CA ALA A 5 2.71 33.21 36.33
C ALA A 5 2.45 32.21 37.48
N ALA A 6 2.81 32.56 38.72
CA ALA A 6 2.57 31.70 39.89
C ALA A 6 1.07 31.43 40.10
N ARG A 7 0.22 32.47 39.97
CA ARG A 7 -1.24 32.35 40.04
C ARG A 7 -1.79 31.42 38.95
N LEU A 8 -1.35 31.58 37.71
CA LEU A 8 -1.81 30.73 36.60
C LEU A 8 -1.42 29.26 36.81
N VAL A 9 -0.19 28.98 37.24
CA VAL A 9 0.27 27.62 37.52
C VAL A 9 -0.52 26.99 38.67
N ALA A 10 -0.80 27.74 39.74
CA ALA A 10 -1.64 27.27 40.84
C ALA A 10 -3.05 26.92 40.37
N GLN A 11 -3.63 27.75 39.50
CA GLN A 11 -4.96 27.55 38.95
C GLN A 11 -5.03 26.31 38.02
N VAL A 12 -3.99 26.06 37.22
CA VAL A 12 -3.90 24.85 36.38
C VAL A 12 -3.73 23.60 37.25
N LYS A 13 -2.89 23.65 38.28
CA LYS A 13 -2.68 22.52 39.21
C LYS A 13 -3.94 22.15 39.99
N ALA A 14 -4.76 23.14 40.34
CA ALA A 14 -6.03 22.95 41.05
C ALA A 14 -7.18 22.58 40.11
N SER A 15 -6.96 22.49 38.80
CA SER A 15 -8.01 22.15 37.83
C SER A 15 -8.15 20.64 37.67
N ASP A 16 -9.38 20.14 37.81
CA ASP A 16 -9.74 18.73 37.56
C ASP A 16 -10.02 18.41 36.08
N ALA A 17 -9.70 19.34 35.17
CA ALA A 17 -10.00 19.19 33.75
C ALA A 17 -9.14 18.07 33.13
N ALA A 18 -9.76 16.93 32.81
CA ALA A 18 -9.12 15.84 32.09
C ALA A 18 -9.18 16.06 30.58
N TYR A 19 -8.02 15.99 29.92
CA TYR A 19 -7.94 16.07 28.46
C TYR A 19 -8.53 14.83 27.80
N ARG A 20 -9.44 15.05 26.83
CA ARG A 20 -10.03 14.01 26.00
C ARG A 20 -9.64 14.23 24.54
N HIS A 21 -9.29 13.15 23.86
CA HIS A 21 -8.98 13.20 22.44
C HIS A 21 -10.28 13.28 21.61
N ASP A 22 -10.40 14.29 20.75
CA ASP A 22 -11.56 14.44 19.87
C ASP A 22 -11.69 13.32 18.83
N ASN A 23 -10.58 12.67 18.50
CA ASN A 23 -10.51 11.59 17.53
C ASN A 23 -10.57 10.18 18.15
N GLN A 24 -10.98 10.07 19.41
CA GLN A 24 -11.13 8.77 20.08
C GLN A 24 -12.31 7.99 19.48
N THR A 25 -12.09 6.71 19.22
CA THR A 25 -13.12 5.80 18.67
C THR A 25 -13.71 4.90 19.75
N ARG A 26 -14.78 4.19 19.44
CA ARG A 26 -15.37 3.17 20.35
C ARG A 26 -14.75 1.78 20.19
N THR A 27 -13.66 1.67 19.43
CA THR A 27 -12.97 0.40 19.20
C THR A 27 -11.86 0.24 20.22
N PRO A 28 -11.90 -0.79 21.08
CA PRO A 28 -10.84 -1.05 22.03
C PRO A 28 -9.59 -1.60 21.32
N CYS A 29 -8.42 -1.30 21.85
CA CYS A 29 -7.16 -1.89 21.47
C CYS A 29 -7.14 -3.36 21.92
N PRO A 30 -6.77 -4.32 21.06
CA PRO A 30 -6.68 -5.72 21.45
C PRO A 30 -5.59 -5.99 22.50
N ASP A 31 -4.56 -5.15 22.57
CA ASP A 31 -3.41 -5.38 23.45
C ASP A 31 -3.56 -4.70 24.82
N CYS A 32 -4.10 -3.48 24.89
CA CYS A 32 -4.22 -2.71 26.14
C CYS A 32 -5.66 -2.37 26.57
N GLY A 33 -6.67 -2.71 25.75
CA GLY A 33 -8.09 -2.44 26.05
C GLY A 33 -8.52 -0.97 25.93
N LYS A 34 -7.60 -0.01 25.84
CA LYS A 34 -7.95 1.42 25.67
C LYS A 34 -8.53 1.69 24.29
N TYR A 35 -9.36 2.72 24.19
CA TYR A 35 -9.95 3.14 22.94
C TYR A 35 -8.93 3.70 21.95
N LEU A 36 -8.97 3.21 20.71
CA LEU A 36 -8.08 3.63 19.63
C LEU A 36 -8.43 5.04 19.12
N LEU A 37 -7.41 5.77 18.67
CA LEU A 37 -7.53 7.07 18.02
C LEU A 37 -7.62 6.92 16.51
N ARG A 38 -8.54 7.63 15.87
CA ARG A 38 -8.65 7.71 14.40
C ARG A 38 -7.70 8.78 13.87
N VAL A 39 -6.72 8.36 13.09
CA VAL A 39 -5.69 9.25 12.50
C VAL A 39 -5.79 9.21 10.98
N LYS A 40 -5.83 10.40 10.37
CA LYS A 40 -5.74 10.56 8.92
C LYS A 40 -4.26 10.66 8.52
N THR A 41 -3.87 9.90 7.51
CA THR A 41 -2.52 9.92 6.92
C THR A 41 -2.59 10.14 5.42
N LYS A 42 -1.45 10.44 4.78
CA LYS A 42 -1.37 10.59 3.32
C LYS A 42 -1.86 9.36 2.55
N ARG A 43 -1.75 8.17 3.14
CA ARG A 43 -2.15 6.89 2.52
C ARG A 43 -3.58 6.48 2.87
N GLY A 44 -4.27 7.19 3.76
CA GLY A 44 -5.64 6.86 4.17
C GLY A 44 -5.84 6.99 5.68
N GLU A 45 -6.78 6.22 6.23
CA GLU A 45 -7.21 6.32 7.64
C GLU A 45 -6.74 5.11 8.44
N MET A 46 -6.22 5.36 9.65
CA MET A 46 -5.75 4.34 10.58
C MET A 46 -6.33 4.53 11.98
N LEU A 47 -6.41 3.44 12.74
CA LEU A 47 -6.65 3.42 14.17
C LEU A 47 -5.31 3.18 14.87
N VAL A 48 -4.98 4.04 15.83
CA VAL A 48 -3.70 4.03 16.55
C VAL A 48 -3.97 4.04 18.04
N CYS A 49 -3.24 3.23 18.80
CA CYS A 49 -3.33 3.26 20.26
C CYS A 49 -2.83 4.61 20.81
N PRO A 50 -3.54 5.24 21.76
CA PRO A 50 -3.04 6.45 22.42
C PRO A 50 -1.75 6.20 23.23
N ASP A 51 -1.57 4.97 23.74
CA ASP A 51 -0.37 4.60 24.49
C ASP A 51 0.80 4.34 23.55
N ARG A 52 1.90 5.06 23.78
CA ARG A 52 3.13 4.93 23.00
C ARG A 52 3.83 3.59 23.22
N GLU A 53 3.69 3.00 24.41
CA GLU A 53 4.30 1.71 24.76
C GLU A 53 3.60 0.52 24.09
N CYS A 54 2.26 0.57 23.98
CA CYS A 54 1.48 -0.45 23.27
C CYS A 54 1.76 -0.42 21.77
N GLY A 55 1.76 0.76 21.15
CA GLY A 55 2.17 0.92 19.75
C GLY A 55 1.24 0.29 18.70
N TYR A 56 0.10 -0.32 19.10
CA TYR A 56 -0.84 -0.96 18.19
C TYR A 56 -1.39 0.00 17.12
N ARG A 57 -1.40 -0.48 15.86
CA ARG A 57 -1.86 0.27 14.69
C ARG A 57 -2.62 -0.64 13.74
N ARG A 58 -3.77 -0.16 13.28
CA ARG A 58 -4.65 -0.86 12.36
C ARG A 58 -5.07 0.05 11.22
N SER A 59 -4.90 -0.39 9.99
CA SER A 59 -5.37 0.35 8.82
C SER A 59 -6.86 0.10 8.58
N VAL A 60 -7.66 1.18 8.51
CA VAL A 60 -9.10 1.08 8.19
C VAL A 60 -9.33 1.27 6.70
N LYS A 61 -8.69 2.29 6.12
CA LYS A 61 -8.75 2.59 4.69
C LYS A 61 -7.36 2.89 4.19
N GLN A 62 -6.95 2.24 3.12
CA GLN A 62 -5.72 2.56 2.40
C GLN A 62 -6.04 2.91 0.96
N THR A 63 -5.56 4.06 0.50
CA THR A 63 -5.68 4.46 -0.90
C THR A 63 -4.68 3.63 -1.71
N THR A 64 -5.15 3.01 -2.80
CA THR A 64 -4.31 2.20 -3.67
C THR A 64 -4.29 2.73 -5.10
N ASN A 65 -3.30 2.29 -5.88
CA ASN A 65 -3.22 2.59 -7.31
C ASN A 65 -4.07 1.65 -8.18
N ALA A 66 -4.75 0.68 -7.57
CA ALA A 66 -5.64 -0.23 -8.28
C ALA A 66 -6.82 0.54 -8.88
N ARG A 67 -7.16 0.22 -10.13
CA ARG A 67 -8.22 0.89 -10.90
C ARG A 67 -9.47 0.03 -10.94
N CYS A 68 -10.61 0.65 -10.72
CA CYS A 68 -11.90 -0.01 -10.83
C CYS A 68 -12.14 -0.48 -12.27
N PRO A 69 -12.65 -1.70 -12.49
CA PRO A 69 -12.97 -2.20 -13.82
C PRO A 69 -14.15 -1.47 -14.49
N ASN A 70 -15.03 -0.84 -13.71
CA ASN A 70 -16.21 -0.13 -14.23
C ASN A 70 -15.88 1.34 -14.54
N CYS A 71 -15.41 2.11 -13.55
CA CYS A 71 -15.23 3.57 -13.70
C CYS A 71 -13.76 4.04 -13.80
N HIS A 72 -12.79 3.11 -13.74
CA HIS A 72 -11.34 3.40 -13.76
C HIS A 72 -10.82 4.39 -12.69
N LYS A 73 -11.65 4.77 -11.70
CA LYS A 73 -11.19 5.53 -10.54
C LYS A 73 -10.33 4.66 -9.63
N ARG A 74 -9.50 5.32 -8.79
CA ARG A 74 -8.66 4.63 -7.79
C ARG A 74 -9.56 3.93 -6.76
N MET A 75 -9.14 2.75 -6.35
CA MET A 75 -9.84 1.96 -5.33
C MET A 75 -9.15 2.09 -3.97
N GLU A 76 -9.95 2.01 -2.92
CA GLU A 76 -9.49 1.95 -1.52
C GLU A 76 -9.48 0.50 -1.06
N LEU A 77 -8.43 0.08 -0.36
CA LEU A 77 -8.37 -1.18 0.34
C LEU A 77 -8.97 -1.02 1.75
N ARG A 78 -9.88 -1.90 2.11
CA ARG A 78 -10.55 -1.94 3.42
C ARG A 78 -10.44 -3.35 4.01
N GLY A 79 -10.37 -3.42 5.33
CA GLY A 79 -10.30 -4.69 6.07
C GLY A 79 -8.86 -5.13 6.38
N GLU A 80 -8.75 -6.31 6.99
CA GLU A 80 -7.49 -6.88 7.48
C GLU A 80 -7.28 -8.30 6.98
N GLY A 81 -6.02 -8.64 6.74
CA GLY A 81 -5.60 -9.97 6.32
C GLY A 81 -6.28 -10.42 5.02
N GLU A 82 -6.81 -11.64 5.03
CA GLU A 82 -7.41 -12.28 3.85
C GLU A 82 -8.79 -11.73 3.47
N LYS A 83 -9.48 -11.07 4.42
CA LYS A 83 -10.79 -10.45 4.20
C LYS A 83 -10.66 -9.01 3.66
N GLN A 84 -9.47 -8.64 3.19
CA GLN A 84 -9.26 -7.37 2.53
C GLN A 84 -10.07 -7.27 1.24
N LEU A 85 -10.72 -6.13 1.03
CA LEU A 85 -11.51 -5.83 -0.14
C LEU A 85 -11.13 -4.47 -0.71
N PHE A 86 -11.08 -4.39 -2.03
CA PHE A 86 -11.07 -3.13 -2.75
C PHE A 86 -12.49 -2.59 -2.83
N ALA A 87 -12.67 -1.32 -2.48
CA ALA A 87 -13.90 -0.58 -2.63
C ALA A 87 -13.65 0.65 -3.50
N CYS A 88 -14.48 0.84 -4.52
CA CYS A 88 -14.46 2.02 -5.36
C CYS A 88 -15.56 3.00 -4.96
N VAL A 89 -15.37 4.27 -5.30
CA VAL A 89 -16.35 5.36 -5.13
C VAL A 89 -17.65 5.09 -5.90
N CYS A 90 -17.62 4.34 -7.01
CA CYS A 90 -18.82 3.97 -7.77
C CYS A 90 -19.64 2.81 -7.15
N GLY A 91 -19.25 2.31 -5.97
CA GLY A 91 -19.93 1.19 -5.30
C GLY A 91 -19.38 -0.19 -5.64
N TYR A 92 -18.49 -0.32 -6.63
CA TYR A 92 -17.84 -1.60 -6.94
C TYR A 92 -16.96 -2.09 -5.79
N ARG A 93 -17.09 -3.38 -5.43
CA ARG A 93 -16.30 -4.02 -4.37
C ARG A 93 -15.78 -5.37 -4.86
N GLU A 94 -14.51 -5.66 -4.58
CA GLU A 94 -13.85 -6.90 -4.99
C GLU A 94 -12.93 -7.38 -3.87
N LYS A 95 -12.91 -8.69 -3.57
CA LYS A 95 -11.96 -9.24 -2.58
C LYS A 95 -10.54 -9.17 -3.13
N LEU A 96 -9.56 -9.04 -2.24
CA LEU A 96 -8.15 -9.01 -2.61
C LEU A 96 -7.72 -10.27 -3.38
N SER A 97 -8.25 -11.44 -2.99
CA SER A 97 -8.01 -12.72 -3.68
C SER A 97 -8.45 -12.67 -5.14
N ASP A 98 -9.65 -12.16 -5.39
CA ASP A 98 -10.28 -12.15 -6.70
C ASP A 98 -9.60 -11.11 -7.60
N PHE A 99 -9.24 -9.97 -7.01
CA PHE A 99 -8.40 -8.96 -7.67
C PHE A 99 -7.06 -9.56 -8.12
N LYS A 100 -6.37 -10.32 -7.26
CA LYS A 100 -5.09 -10.96 -7.61
C LYS A 100 -5.27 -11.99 -8.73
N LYS A 101 -6.31 -12.84 -8.67
CA LYS A 101 -6.62 -13.81 -9.73
C LYS A 101 -6.87 -13.13 -11.07
N ARG A 102 -7.73 -12.10 -11.09
CA ARG A 102 -8.03 -11.31 -12.29
C ARG A 102 -6.80 -10.59 -12.83
N ARG A 103 -5.95 -10.07 -11.95
CA ARG A 103 -4.69 -9.41 -12.32
C ARG A 103 -3.72 -10.40 -12.96
N ALA A 104 -3.63 -11.62 -12.44
CA ALA A 104 -2.78 -12.68 -12.97
C ALA A 104 -3.28 -13.21 -14.32
N GLN A 105 -4.59 -13.28 -14.53
CA GLN A 105 -5.19 -13.68 -15.81
C GLN A 105 -5.14 -12.59 -16.88
N LYS A 106 -4.95 -11.32 -16.50
CA LYS A 106 -4.86 -10.21 -17.45
C LYS A 106 -3.51 -10.22 -18.16
N SER A 107 -3.56 -10.06 -19.48
CA SER A 107 -2.40 -9.95 -20.36
C SER A 107 -1.39 -8.90 -19.87
N ALA A 108 -0.10 -9.19 -20.04
CA ALA A 108 1.01 -8.33 -19.67
C ALA A 108 0.77 -6.87 -20.11
N GLY A 109 0.95 -5.92 -19.19
CA GLY A 109 0.80 -4.51 -19.51
C GLY A 109 1.92 -4.02 -20.42
N LYS A 110 1.75 -2.85 -21.06
CA LYS A 110 2.80 -2.21 -21.89
C LYS A 110 4.17 -2.14 -21.17
N GLY A 111 4.16 -1.89 -19.86
CA GLY A 111 5.39 -1.87 -19.06
C GLY A 111 6.02 -3.24 -18.87
N ASP A 112 5.22 -4.30 -18.75
CA ASP A 112 5.70 -5.67 -18.62
C ASP A 112 6.28 -6.15 -19.96
N VAL A 113 5.63 -5.81 -21.08
CA VAL A 113 6.14 -6.05 -22.44
C VAL A 113 7.47 -5.33 -22.65
N ARG A 114 7.56 -4.05 -22.29
CA ARG A 114 8.82 -3.29 -22.42
C ARG A 114 9.96 -3.87 -21.58
N ARG A 115 9.67 -4.34 -20.36
CA ARG A 115 10.68 -5.03 -19.52
C ARG A 115 11.09 -6.36 -20.12
N TYR A 116 10.14 -7.10 -20.68
CA TYR A 116 10.42 -8.38 -21.33
C TYR A 116 11.30 -8.19 -22.57
N LEU A 117 11.03 -7.20 -23.42
CA LEU A 117 11.88 -6.83 -24.56
C LEU A 117 13.29 -6.41 -24.10
N ALA A 118 13.39 -5.52 -23.10
CA ALA A 118 14.69 -5.12 -22.56
C ALA A 118 15.48 -6.29 -21.94
N GLN A 119 14.79 -7.29 -21.36
CA GLN A 119 15.43 -8.52 -20.89
C GLN A 119 15.91 -9.41 -22.03
N GLN A 120 15.22 -9.44 -23.17
CA GLN A 120 15.68 -10.17 -24.35
C GLN A 120 16.92 -9.51 -24.94
N GLU A 121 16.91 -8.19 -25.12
CA GLU A 121 18.08 -7.41 -25.59
C GLU A 121 19.31 -7.66 -24.70
N GLN A 122 19.15 -7.60 -23.37
CA GLN A 122 20.25 -7.90 -22.43
C GLN A 122 20.70 -9.36 -22.41
N ARG A 123 19.84 -10.30 -22.84
CA ARG A 123 20.21 -11.72 -22.98
C ARG A 123 20.94 -11.96 -24.29
N GLU A 124 20.52 -11.30 -25.37
CA GLU A 124 21.19 -11.32 -26.67
C GLU A 124 22.61 -10.73 -26.57
N GLU A 125 22.81 -9.67 -25.78
CA GLU A 125 24.15 -9.12 -25.50
C GLU A 125 25.04 -10.05 -24.66
N LYS A 126 24.47 -11.01 -23.90
CA LYS A 126 25.20 -11.90 -22.98
C LYS A 126 25.51 -13.29 -23.55
N GLY A 127 25.15 -13.55 -24.80
CA GLY A 127 25.56 -14.77 -25.50
C GLY A 127 24.74 -14.99 -26.75
N SER A 128 25.41 -15.11 -27.89
CA SER A 128 24.81 -15.63 -29.11
C SER A 128 24.14 -16.96 -28.81
N SER A 129 22.84 -17.03 -29.06
CA SER A 129 22.09 -18.28 -29.03
C SER A 129 22.88 -19.38 -29.75
N ALA A 130 22.98 -20.59 -29.18
CA ALA A 130 23.68 -21.71 -29.80
C ALA A 130 23.18 -22.00 -31.24
N LEU A 131 21.90 -21.70 -31.51
CA LEU A 131 21.32 -21.76 -32.84
C LEU A 131 21.85 -20.64 -33.76
N ALA A 132 22.04 -19.43 -33.23
CA ALA A 132 22.61 -18.31 -33.99
C ALA A 132 24.07 -18.57 -34.38
N GLU A 133 24.85 -19.21 -33.51
CA GLU A 133 26.23 -19.62 -33.82
C GLU A 133 26.28 -20.74 -34.87
N GLN A 134 25.39 -21.73 -34.77
CA GLN A 134 25.28 -22.79 -35.78
C GLN A 134 24.83 -22.25 -37.13
N LEU A 135 23.88 -21.31 -37.14
CA LEU A 135 23.43 -20.65 -38.36
C LEU A 135 24.52 -19.80 -39.00
N ALA A 136 25.30 -19.06 -38.20
CA ALA A 136 26.44 -18.29 -38.69
C ALA A 136 27.52 -19.21 -39.30
N LYS A 137 27.81 -20.35 -38.67
CA LYS A 137 28.72 -21.37 -39.21
C LYS A 137 28.21 -21.94 -40.53
N TRP A 138 26.92 -22.27 -40.61
CA TRP A 138 26.31 -22.78 -41.85
C TRP A 138 26.34 -21.75 -42.99
N MET A 139 26.04 -20.47 -42.69
CA MET A 139 26.12 -19.40 -43.70
C MET A 139 27.55 -19.09 -44.15
N ALA A 140 28.55 -19.28 -43.28
CA ALA A 140 29.96 -19.13 -43.66
C ALA A 140 30.40 -20.26 -44.62
N GLN A 141 29.89 -21.49 -44.44
CA GLN A 141 30.17 -22.62 -45.33
C GLN A 141 29.57 -22.41 -46.73
N GLN A 142 28.40 -21.77 -46.84
CA GLN A 142 27.71 -21.49 -48.11
C GLN A 142 28.38 -20.38 -48.97
N LYS A 143 29.30 -19.58 -48.40
CA LYS A 143 30.01 -18.50 -49.10
C LYS A 143 31.44 -18.90 -49.53
N GLY A 144 31.85 -20.12 -49.22
CA GLY A 144 33.19 -20.65 -49.53
C GLY A 144 33.27 -21.48 -50.81
N ASP A 145 32.16 -21.66 -51.53
CA ASP A 145 32.06 -22.18 -52.90
C ASP A 145 31.69 -21.02 -53.85
#